data_AF-W8YP84-F1
#
_entry.id   AF-W8YP84-F1
#
_cell.length_a   1.000
_cell.length_b   1.000
_cell.length_c   1.000
_cell.angle_alpha   90.00
_cell.angle_beta   90.00
_cell.angle_gamma   90.00
#
_symmetry.space_group_name_H-M   'P 1'
#
loop_
_entity.id
_entity.type
_entity.pdbx_description
1 polymer ?
#
loop_
_entity_poly.entity_id
_entity_poly.type
_entity_poly.pdbx_seq_one_letter_code
_entity_poly.pdbx_strand_id
1 'polypeptide(L)'
;MLADIPKNENGVPQVDGILFDLGVSSPQLDEAERGFSYNHDAPLDMRMDREAELTAHEILNHWEESELARIFYRYGEEKFSRQIARAIVKQRQSEEIKTTGELVELIKSGIPAAARRTGGHPAKRTFQALRIAVNDELGAEEEALEQAVACLAPKGRVSVITFHSLEDRICKQLFAGYLEKCTCPPDFPKCVCGGTGTLKLVTRKPVLPGEEELEANPRSRSAKLRVAEKL
;
A
#
# COMPACT_ATOMS: atom_id res chain seq x y z
N MET A 1 -14.23 11.14 14.96
CA MET A 1 -15.42 11.53 14.17
C MET A 1 -14.90 12.36 13.03
N LEU A 2 -14.91 11.84 11.80
CA LEU A 2 -14.42 12.56 10.60
C LEU A 2 -15.38 13.73 10.33
N ALA A 3 -14.90 14.96 10.50
CA ALA A 3 -15.76 16.16 10.55
C ALA A 3 -16.40 16.52 9.19
N ASP A 4 -15.88 15.98 8.09
CA ASP A 4 -16.19 16.44 6.73
C ASP A 4 -16.78 15.35 5.81
N ILE A 5 -17.52 14.39 6.37
CA ILE A 5 -18.27 13.44 5.53
C ILE A 5 -19.38 14.22 4.80
N PRO A 6 -19.45 14.19 3.46
CA PRO A 6 -20.55 14.78 2.71
C PRO A 6 -21.87 14.19 3.19
N LYS A 7 -22.75 15.03 3.73
CA LYS A 7 -24.10 14.66 4.20
C LYS A 7 -25.12 15.27 3.27
N ASN A 8 -26.16 14.53 2.89
CA ASN A 8 -27.27 15.15 2.19
C ASN A 8 -27.97 16.16 3.10
N GLU A 9 -28.93 16.91 2.56
CA GLU A 9 -29.72 17.92 3.27
C GLU A 9 -30.37 17.42 4.59
N ASN A 10 -30.49 16.10 4.77
CA ASN A 10 -31.07 15.45 5.94
C ASN A 10 -30.02 14.86 6.91
N GLY A 11 -28.73 15.10 6.70
CA GLY A 11 -27.67 14.59 7.56
C GLY A 11 -27.28 13.12 7.32
N VAL A 12 -27.76 12.51 6.23
CA VAL A 12 -27.61 11.07 5.91
C VAL A 12 -26.40 10.84 4.99
N PRO A 13 -25.67 9.71 5.12
CA PRO A 13 -24.61 9.30 4.19
C PRO A 13 -25.08 9.29 2.73
N GLN A 14 -24.20 9.67 1.81
CA GLN A 14 -24.58 10.28 0.52
C GLN A 14 -24.51 9.39 -0.73
N VAL A 15 -23.83 8.25 -0.70
CA VAL A 15 -23.52 7.52 -1.96
C VAL A 15 -23.86 6.03 -1.90
N ASP A 16 -24.39 5.50 -3.00
CA ASP A 16 -24.74 4.09 -3.17
C ASP A 16 -23.54 3.21 -3.55
N GLY A 17 -22.46 3.83 -4.04
CA GLY A 17 -21.33 3.10 -4.60
C GLY A 17 -20.05 3.91 -4.57
N ILE A 18 -18.96 3.28 -4.13
CA ILE A 18 -17.60 3.82 -4.21
C ILE A 18 -16.71 2.74 -4.83
N LEU A 19 -15.91 3.12 -5.83
CA LEU A 19 -14.92 2.25 -6.47
C LEU A 19 -13.53 2.84 -6.28
N PHE A 20 -12.62 2.03 -5.74
CA PHE A 20 -11.19 2.29 -5.73
C PHE A 20 -10.50 1.35 -6.69
N ASP A 21 -9.70 1.91 -7.59
CA ASP A 21 -8.76 1.17 -8.45
C ASP A 21 -7.34 1.55 -8.03
N LEU A 22 -6.82 0.85 -7.02
CA LEU A 22 -5.60 1.20 -6.30
C LEU A 22 -4.38 0.72 -7.06
N GLY A 23 -3.77 1.60 -7.84
CA GLY A 23 -2.52 1.33 -8.51
C GLY A 23 -1.89 2.61 -9.01
N VAL A 24 -0.60 2.54 -9.36
CA VAL A 24 0.03 3.63 -10.11
C VAL A 24 -0.44 3.59 -11.55
N SER A 25 -0.89 4.73 -12.06
CA SER A 25 -1.17 4.87 -13.49
C SER A 25 0.15 4.70 -14.26
N SER A 26 0.13 3.95 -15.36
CA SER A 26 1.35 3.66 -16.14
C SER A 26 2.17 4.88 -16.56
N PRO A 27 1.59 6.06 -16.86
CA PRO A 27 2.37 7.25 -17.18
C PRO A 27 3.23 7.76 -16.00
N GLN A 28 2.84 7.51 -14.75
CA GLN A 28 3.62 7.95 -13.57
C GLN A 28 4.93 7.18 -13.40
N LEU A 29 5.06 5.99 -14.02
CA LEU A 29 6.31 5.21 -14.04
C LEU A 29 7.24 5.64 -15.18
N ASP A 30 6.76 6.45 -16.14
CA ASP A 30 7.53 6.89 -17.31
C ASP A 30 8.28 8.23 -17.09
N GLU A 31 8.15 8.84 -15.89
CA GLU A 31 8.99 9.99 -15.50
C GLU A 31 10.33 9.49 -14.92
N ALA A 32 11.15 8.89 -15.78
CA ALA A 32 12.48 8.36 -15.43
C ALA A 32 13.34 9.40 -14.68
N GLU A 33 13.20 10.69 -15.02
CA GLU A 33 13.93 11.81 -14.44
C GLU A 33 13.63 12.06 -12.94
N ARG A 34 12.53 11.52 -12.41
CA ARG A 34 12.11 11.71 -11.00
C ARG A 34 12.50 10.57 -10.08
N GLY A 35 13.29 9.62 -10.57
CA GLY A 35 13.84 8.54 -9.76
C GLY A 35 12.85 7.45 -9.36
N PHE A 36 11.67 7.36 -10.01
CA PHE A 36 10.71 6.26 -9.78
C PHE A 36 11.20 4.92 -10.35
N SER A 37 12.10 4.96 -11.34
CA SER A 37 12.63 3.79 -12.02
C SER A 37 14.03 3.45 -11.53
N TYR A 38 14.30 2.16 -11.39
CA TYR A 38 15.65 1.63 -11.16
C TYR A 38 16.40 1.30 -12.46
N ASN A 39 15.77 1.48 -13.63
CA ASN A 39 16.38 1.18 -14.94
C ASN A 39 17.20 2.36 -15.49
N HIS A 40 16.88 3.58 -15.07
CA HIS A 40 17.54 4.80 -15.51
C HIS A 40 18.05 5.54 -14.27
N ASP A 41 19.27 6.06 -14.37
CA ASP A 41 19.87 6.84 -13.29
C ASP A 41 19.24 8.23 -13.23
N ALA A 42 18.83 8.64 -12.04
CA ALA A 42 18.13 9.90 -11.78
C ALA A 42 18.29 10.32 -10.31
N PRO A 43 18.05 11.60 -9.97
CA PRO A 43 18.00 12.05 -8.58
C PRO A 43 16.98 11.27 -7.74
N LEU A 44 17.31 11.05 -6.45
CA LEU A 44 16.43 10.37 -5.49
C LEU A 44 15.28 11.27 -5.01
N ASP A 45 14.30 11.52 -5.88
CA ASP A 45 13.10 12.29 -5.55
C ASP A 45 11.94 11.36 -5.11
N MET A 46 11.34 10.63 -6.06
CA MET A 46 10.17 9.74 -5.87
C MET A 46 8.89 10.38 -5.32
N ARG A 47 8.80 11.71 -5.17
CA ARG A 47 7.53 12.38 -4.82
C ARG A 47 6.58 12.38 -6.00
N MET A 48 5.31 12.14 -5.77
CA MET A 48 4.23 12.34 -6.75
C MET A 48 3.80 13.81 -6.77
N ASP A 49 3.62 14.41 -5.60
CA ASP A 49 3.40 15.85 -5.42
C ASP A 49 4.74 16.58 -5.27
N ARG A 50 5.01 17.56 -6.14
CA ARG A 50 6.27 18.31 -6.15
C ARG A 50 6.41 19.26 -4.97
N GLU A 51 5.29 19.65 -4.36
CA GLU A 51 5.27 20.54 -3.21
C GLU A 51 5.48 19.78 -1.89
N ALA A 52 5.45 18.43 -1.91
CA ALA A 52 5.73 17.63 -0.73
C ALA A 52 7.20 17.78 -0.29
N GLU A 53 7.45 17.87 1.02
CA GLU A 53 8.79 18.11 1.56
C GLU A 53 9.67 16.84 1.57
N LEU A 54 9.08 15.68 1.81
CA LEU A 54 9.80 14.43 1.99
C LEU A 54 10.19 13.82 0.64
N THR A 55 11.48 13.60 0.39
CA THR A 55 11.99 12.92 -0.81
C THR A 55 12.62 11.56 -0.45
N ALA A 56 12.88 10.71 -1.43
CA ALA A 56 13.64 9.49 -1.23
C ALA A 56 15.07 9.79 -0.73
N HIS A 57 15.68 10.88 -1.21
CA HIS A 57 16.97 11.39 -0.72
C HIS A 57 16.92 11.66 0.78
N GLU A 58 15.92 12.39 1.26
CA GLU A 58 15.76 12.71 2.68
C GLU A 58 15.64 11.45 3.55
N ILE A 59 14.80 10.50 3.12
CA ILE A 59 14.63 9.22 3.81
C ILE A 59 15.98 8.50 3.91
N LEU A 60 16.67 8.33 2.78
CA LEU A 60 17.90 7.53 2.70
C LEU A 60 19.07 8.16 3.44
N ASN A 61 19.20 9.48 3.41
CA ASN A 61 20.33 10.18 4.01
C ASN A 61 20.10 10.59 5.48
N HIS A 62 18.85 10.67 5.96
CA HIS A 62 18.58 11.19 7.30
C HIS A 62 17.82 10.26 8.24
N TRP A 63 17.05 9.26 7.76
CA TRP A 63 16.31 8.37 8.68
C TRP A 63 17.21 7.35 9.36
N GLU A 64 16.86 6.95 10.58
CA GLU A 64 17.60 5.94 11.35
C GLU A 64 17.63 4.57 10.63
N GLU A 65 18.69 3.77 10.88
CA GLU A 65 18.84 2.43 10.27
C GLU A 65 17.61 1.55 10.53
N SER A 66 17.07 1.60 11.75
CA SER A 66 15.89 0.83 12.15
C SER A 66 14.65 1.22 11.37
N GLU A 67 14.51 2.51 11.06
CA GLU A 67 13.37 3.04 10.30
C GLU A 67 13.47 2.64 8.83
N LEU A 68 14.66 2.73 8.23
CA LEU A 68 14.91 2.22 6.88
C LEU A 68 14.60 0.72 6.78
N ALA A 69 15.11 -0.07 7.72
CA ALA A 69 14.83 -1.51 7.76
C ALA A 69 13.32 -1.79 7.93
N ARG A 70 12.63 -0.99 8.76
CA ARG A 70 11.19 -1.10 9.00
C ARG A 70 10.41 -0.86 7.71
N ILE A 71 10.66 0.22 6.97
CA ILE A 71 9.93 0.52 5.73
C ILE A 71 10.23 -0.50 4.63
N PHE A 72 11.50 -0.92 4.46
CA PHE A 72 11.84 -1.93 3.44
C PHE A 72 11.17 -3.28 3.73
N TYR A 73 11.10 -3.66 5.00
CA TYR A 73 10.39 -4.87 5.41
C TYR A 73 8.87 -4.72 5.23
N ARG A 74 8.29 -3.65 5.80
CA ARG A 74 6.83 -3.48 5.87
C ARG A 74 6.24 -3.17 4.50
N TYR A 75 6.83 -2.24 3.75
CA TYR A 75 6.28 -1.73 2.50
C TYR A 75 6.84 -2.45 1.26
N GLY A 76 8.06 -2.99 1.33
CA GLY A 76 8.67 -3.72 0.21
C GLY A 76 8.55 -5.24 0.31
N GLU A 77 8.13 -5.77 1.47
CA GLU A 77 8.26 -7.20 1.81
C GLU A 77 9.70 -7.71 1.56
N GLU A 78 10.71 -6.86 1.82
CA GLU A 78 12.13 -7.12 1.56
C GLU A 78 12.75 -7.95 2.70
N LYS A 79 13.19 -9.16 2.36
CA LYS A 79 13.78 -10.12 3.30
C LYS A 79 15.15 -9.66 3.80
N PHE A 80 15.88 -8.93 2.96
CA PHE A 80 17.21 -8.39 3.26
C PHE A 80 17.16 -6.94 3.75
N SER A 81 16.00 -6.49 4.23
CA SER A 81 15.74 -5.12 4.69
C SER A 81 16.81 -4.58 5.65
N ARG A 82 17.21 -5.37 6.64
CA ARG A 82 18.26 -4.98 7.61
C ARG A 82 19.63 -4.83 6.96
N GLN A 83 20.02 -5.75 6.07
CA GLN A 83 21.31 -5.69 5.38
C GLN A 83 21.39 -4.50 4.43
N ILE A 84 20.30 -4.22 3.71
CA ILE A 84 20.19 -3.08 2.79
C ILE A 84 20.24 -1.76 3.58
N ALA A 85 19.47 -1.63 4.66
CA ALA A 85 19.49 -0.46 5.53
C ALA A 85 20.90 -0.19 6.10
N ARG A 86 21.58 -1.24 6.57
CA ARG A 86 22.96 -1.13 7.05
C ARG A 86 23.94 -0.67 5.98
N ALA A 87 23.79 -1.16 4.74
CA ALA A 87 24.64 -0.73 3.62
C ALA A 87 24.43 0.76 3.28
N ILE A 88 23.18 1.22 3.28
CA ILE A 88 22.80 2.63 3.07
C ILE A 88 23.40 3.52 4.16
N VAL A 89 23.19 3.17 5.44
CA VAL A 89 23.69 3.95 6.57
C VAL A 89 25.21 3.98 6.58
N LYS A 90 25.88 2.87 6.23
CA LYS A 90 27.33 2.84 6.09
C LYS A 90 27.82 3.76 4.96
N GLN A 91 27.14 3.78 3.82
CA GLN A 91 27.52 4.61 2.68
C GLN A 91 27.43 6.10 3.01
N ARG A 92 26.31 6.55 3.59
CA ARG A 92 26.10 7.97 3.93
C ARG A 92 27.00 8.52 5.03
N GLN A 93 27.69 7.65 5.78
CA GLN A 93 28.76 8.07 6.69
C GLN A 93 30.00 8.58 5.94
N SER A 94 30.20 8.13 4.70
CA SER A 94 31.29 8.58 3.83
C SER A 94 30.84 9.61 2.79
N GLU A 95 29.74 9.34 2.09
CA GLU A 95 29.21 10.22 1.06
C GLU A 95 27.69 10.05 0.94
N GLU A 96 26.97 11.17 0.81
CA GLU A 96 25.54 11.18 0.55
C GLU A 96 25.16 10.40 -0.71
N ILE A 97 24.02 9.72 -0.63
CA ILE A 97 23.46 8.96 -1.74
C ILE A 97 22.56 9.90 -2.53
N LYS A 98 22.88 10.14 -3.80
CA LYS A 98 22.28 11.18 -4.64
C LYS A 98 21.38 10.60 -5.72
N THR A 99 21.74 9.43 -6.27
CA THR A 99 21.07 8.88 -7.45
C THR A 99 20.49 7.48 -7.25
N THR A 100 19.51 7.15 -8.09
CA THR A 100 18.89 5.81 -8.12
C THR A 100 19.90 4.72 -8.46
N GLY A 101 20.90 5.00 -9.30
CA GLY A 101 21.98 4.07 -9.64
C GLY A 101 22.86 3.72 -8.44
N GLU A 102 23.25 4.72 -7.64
CA GLU A 102 23.99 4.50 -6.39
C GLU A 102 23.19 3.63 -5.42
N LEU A 103 21.91 3.95 -5.25
CA LEU A 103 21.00 3.16 -4.41
C LEU A 103 20.88 1.70 -4.92
N VAL A 104 20.80 1.48 -6.22
CA VAL A 104 20.73 0.13 -6.82
C VAL A 104 21.98 -0.68 -6.47
N GLU A 105 23.17 -0.08 -6.54
CA GLU A 105 24.42 -0.78 -6.18
C GLU A 105 24.49 -1.09 -4.68
N LEU A 106 24.03 -0.18 -3.82
CA LEU A 106 23.92 -0.43 -2.38
C LEU A 106 22.96 -1.59 -2.08
N ILE A 107 21.79 -1.62 -2.72
CA ILE A 107 20.83 -2.72 -2.56
C ILE A 107 21.47 -4.05 -2.99
N LYS A 108 22.16 -4.07 -4.15
CA LYS A 108 22.86 -5.27 -4.64
C LYS A 108 23.94 -5.73 -3.66
N SER A 109 24.63 -4.81 -2.98
CA SER A 109 25.65 -5.12 -1.98
C SER A 109 25.06 -5.75 -0.71
N GLY A 110 23.84 -5.35 -0.33
CA GLY A 110 23.10 -5.88 0.82
C GLY A 110 22.45 -7.25 0.59
N ILE A 111 22.34 -7.70 -0.67
CA ILE A 111 21.68 -8.96 -1.03
C ILE A 111 22.71 -10.04 -1.42
N PRO A 112 22.68 -11.23 -0.79
CA PRO A 112 23.56 -12.34 -1.15
C PRO A 112 23.51 -12.69 -2.64
N ALA A 113 24.67 -12.95 -3.25
CA ALA A 113 24.78 -13.22 -4.68
C ALA A 113 23.87 -14.36 -5.17
N ALA A 114 23.66 -15.39 -4.35
CA ALA A 114 22.75 -16.49 -4.66
C ALA A 114 21.28 -16.04 -4.75
N ALA A 115 20.85 -15.12 -3.89
CA ALA A 115 19.50 -14.56 -3.88
C ALA A 115 19.28 -13.52 -5.00
N ARG A 116 20.35 -12.92 -5.53
CA ARG A 116 20.27 -11.99 -6.69
C ARG A 116 19.98 -12.69 -8.01
N ARG A 117 20.26 -13.99 -8.12
CA ARG A 117 20.10 -14.77 -9.36
C ARG A 117 18.70 -15.32 -9.58
N THR A 118 17.82 -15.22 -8.58
CA THR A 118 16.47 -15.78 -8.61
C THR A 118 15.45 -14.66 -8.42
N GLY A 119 14.45 -14.59 -9.30
CA GLY A 119 13.39 -13.58 -9.24
C GLY A 119 13.60 -12.35 -10.13
N GLY A 120 12.83 -11.29 -9.88
CA GLY A 120 12.91 -10.03 -10.61
C GLY A 120 14.08 -9.14 -10.17
N HIS A 121 14.14 -7.91 -10.69
CA HIS A 121 15.23 -6.97 -10.36
C HIS A 121 15.36 -6.77 -8.83
N PRO A 122 16.57 -6.91 -8.24
CA PRO A 122 16.77 -6.85 -6.79
C PRO A 122 16.29 -5.55 -6.14
N ALA A 123 16.36 -4.44 -6.85
CA ALA A 123 15.95 -3.13 -6.32
C ALA A 123 14.43 -2.91 -6.28
N LYS A 124 13.64 -3.72 -6.99
CA LYS A 124 12.20 -3.49 -7.19
C LYS A 124 11.43 -3.30 -5.89
N ARG A 125 11.69 -4.14 -4.89
CA ARG A 125 11.01 -4.10 -3.58
C ARG A 125 11.41 -2.90 -2.73
N THR A 126 12.69 -2.54 -2.76
CA THR A 126 13.19 -1.39 -2.01
C THR A 126 12.69 -0.08 -2.61
N PHE A 127 12.67 0.04 -3.94
CA PHE A 127 12.11 1.20 -4.64
C PHE A 127 10.61 1.35 -4.38
N GLN A 128 9.86 0.23 -4.40
CA GLN A 128 8.45 0.24 -4.02
C GLN A 128 8.26 0.73 -2.58
N ALA A 129 9.06 0.23 -1.64
CA ALA A 129 8.98 0.63 -0.23
C ALA A 129 9.25 2.12 -0.02
N LEU A 130 10.27 2.66 -0.71
CA LEU A 130 10.60 4.08 -0.67
C LEU A 130 9.47 4.91 -1.26
N ARG A 131 8.95 4.53 -2.42
CA ARG A 131 7.85 5.25 -3.07
C ARG A 131 6.62 5.34 -2.16
N ILE A 132 6.25 4.22 -1.54
CA ILE A 132 5.16 4.16 -0.56
C ILE A 132 5.45 5.09 0.63
N ALA A 133 6.68 5.08 1.16
CA ALA A 133 7.04 5.90 2.31
C ALA A 133 7.09 7.41 1.99
N VAL A 134 7.55 7.78 0.80
CA VAL A 134 7.62 9.18 0.34
C VAL A 134 6.22 9.78 0.16
N ASN A 135 5.30 9.01 -0.39
CA ASN A 135 3.98 9.50 -0.78
C ASN A 135 2.86 9.14 0.22
N ASP A 136 3.21 8.51 1.33
CA ASP A 136 2.27 7.95 2.32
C ASP A 136 1.10 7.16 1.69
N GLU A 137 1.39 6.39 0.63
CA GLU A 137 0.37 5.73 -0.22
C GLU A 137 -0.60 4.87 0.62
N LEU A 138 -0.06 4.17 1.63
CA LEU A 138 -0.84 3.26 2.47
C LEU A 138 -1.64 3.98 3.57
N GLY A 139 -1.13 5.09 4.10
CA GLY A 139 -1.87 5.91 5.06
C GLY A 139 -3.08 6.56 4.38
N ALA A 140 -2.85 7.16 3.21
CA ALA A 140 -3.90 7.73 2.38
C ALA A 140 -4.95 6.68 1.96
N GLU A 141 -4.55 5.45 1.62
CA GLU A 141 -5.47 4.34 1.35
C GLU A 141 -6.34 4.03 2.57
N GLU A 142 -5.74 3.87 3.75
CA GLU A 142 -6.46 3.53 4.99
C GLU A 142 -7.49 4.61 5.32
N GLU A 143 -7.09 5.88 5.33
CA GLU A 143 -7.98 7.01 5.61
C GLU A 143 -9.11 7.12 4.58
N ALA A 144 -8.81 6.96 3.28
CA ALA A 144 -9.82 7.02 2.22
C ALA A 144 -10.84 5.89 2.34
N LEU A 145 -10.40 4.67 2.70
CA LEU A 145 -11.30 3.54 2.91
C LEU A 145 -12.18 3.72 4.15
N GLU A 146 -11.65 4.29 5.24
CA GLU A 146 -12.46 4.61 6.43
C GLU A 146 -13.54 5.66 6.10
N GLN A 147 -13.16 6.71 5.40
CA GLN A 147 -14.09 7.75 4.92
C GLN A 147 -15.14 7.15 3.99
N ALA A 148 -14.74 6.27 3.06
CA ALA A 148 -15.68 5.61 2.15
C ALA A 148 -16.75 4.81 2.91
N VAL A 149 -16.36 4.02 3.92
CA VAL A 149 -17.31 3.28 4.76
C VAL A 149 -18.27 4.21 5.49
N ALA A 150 -17.80 5.38 5.90
CA ALA A 150 -18.62 6.38 6.57
C ALA A 150 -19.59 7.12 5.62
N CYS A 151 -19.20 7.31 4.35
CA CYS A 151 -19.99 7.97 3.31
C CYS A 151 -21.10 7.10 2.69
N LEU A 152 -20.97 5.78 2.75
CA LEU A 152 -21.95 4.87 2.12
C LEU A 152 -23.33 4.97 2.76
N ALA A 153 -24.36 5.13 1.92
CA ALA A 153 -25.75 4.93 2.29
C ALA A 153 -26.00 3.45 2.69
N PRO A 154 -27.03 3.15 3.50
CA PRO A 154 -27.43 1.76 3.76
C PRO A 154 -27.63 1.00 2.45
N LYS A 155 -27.11 -0.23 2.37
CA LYS A 155 -27.02 -1.06 1.14
C LYS A 155 -26.06 -0.56 0.06
N GLY A 156 -25.43 0.60 0.25
CA GLY A 156 -24.37 1.07 -0.61
C GLY A 156 -23.12 0.19 -0.53
N ARG A 157 -22.30 0.17 -1.60
CA ARG A 157 -21.14 -0.71 -1.71
C ARG A 157 -19.84 0.03 -1.92
N VAL A 158 -18.79 -0.44 -1.26
CA VAL A 158 -17.41 -0.09 -1.59
C VAL A 158 -16.74 -1.28 -2.26
N SER A 159 -16.12 -1.02 -3.41
CA SER A 159 -15.41 -1.97 -4.26
C SER A 159 -13.97 -1.52 -4.38
N VAL A 160 -13.01 -2.36 -4.01
CA VAL A 160 -11.58 -2.01 -3.97
C VAL A 160 -10.81 -3.02 -4.80
N ILE A 161 -10.19 -2.56 -5.89
CA ILE A 161 -9.26 -3.33 -6.71
C ILE A 161 -7.85 -2.96 -6.25
N THR A 162 -7.09 -3.95 -5.78
CA THR A 162 -5.72 -3.80 -5.29
C THR A 162 -4.76 -4.58 -6.18
N PHE A 163 -3.57 -4.07 -6.45
CA PHE A 163 -2.57 -4.78 -7.27
C PHE A 163 -1.40 -5.30 -6.45
N HIS A 164 -1.33 -4.96 -5.16
CA HIS A 164 -0.27 -5.47 -4.29
C HIS A 164 -0.79 -6.05 -2.96
N SER A 165 0.04 -6.89 -2.34
CA SER A 165 -0.27 -7.61 -1.10
C SER A 165 -0.57 -6.71 0.10
N LEU A 166 0.02 -5.51 0.16
CA LEU A 166 -0.16 -4.56 1.26
C LEU A 166 -1.53 -3.86 1.24
N GLU A 167 -1.94 -3.26 0.13
CA GLU A 167 -3.28 -2.73 -0.18
C GLU A 167 -4.35 -3.80 0.14
N ASP A 168 -4.20 -5.00 -0.43
CA ASP A 168 -5.12 -6.12 -0.18
C ASP A 168 -5.22 -6.45 1.32
N ARG A 169 -4.12 -6.33 2.06
CA ARG A 169 -4.06 -6.56 3.51
C ARG A 169 -4.74 -5.43 4.28
N ILE A 170 -4.51 -4.17 3.93
CA ILE A 170 -5.15 -2.99 4.53
C ILE A 170 -6.66 -3.07 4.31
N CYS A 171 -7.10 -3.20 3.06
CA CYS A 171 -8.52 -3.34 2.72
C CYS A 171 -9.18 -4.51 3.48
N LYS A 172 -8.52 -5.68 3.53
CA LYS A 172 -9.01 -6.84 4.29
C LYS A 172 -9.14 -6.54 5.79
N GLN A 173 -8.12 -5.95 6.40
CA GLN A 173 -8.10 -5.68 7.84
C GLN A 173 -9.12 -4.61 8.22
N LEU A 174 -9.23 -3.55 7.43
CA LEU A 174 -10.20 -2.47 7.61
C LEU A 174 -11.63 -3.02 7.49
N PHE A 175 -11.96 -3.74 6.41
CA PHE A 175 -13.29 -4.34 6.29
C PHE A 175 -13.59 -5.29 7.44
N ALA A 176 -12.63 -6.13 7.84
CA ALA A 176 -12.76 -7.01 9.00
C ALA A 176 -12.96 -6.25 10.32
N GLY A 177 -12.47 -5.01 10.43
CA GLY A 177 -12.72 -4.10 11.55
C GLY A 177 -14.20 -3.74 11.71
N TYR A 178 -14.90 -3.57 10.59
CA TYR A 178 -16.31 -3.15 10.54
C TYR A 178 -17.35 -4.29 10.49
N LEU A 179 -16.89 -5.54 10.42
CA LEU A 179 -17.79 -6.70 10.50
C LEU A 179 -18.32 -6.88 11.91
N GLU A 180 -19.48 -7.52 12.01
CA GLU A 180 -20.03 -7.95 13.28
C GLU A 180 -19.04 -8.89 13.99
N LYS A 181 -18.70 -8.56 15.24
CA LYS A 181 -17.87 -9.38 16.11
C LYS A 181 -18.60 -9.64 17.41
N CYS A 182 -18.80 -10.92 17.70
CA CYS A 182 -19.21 -11.34 19.03
C CYS A 182 -18.02 -11.17 19.98
N THR A 183 -18.22 -10.45 21.08
CA THR A 183 -17.25 -10.30 22.17
C THR A 183 -17.59 -11.14 23.39
N CYS A 184 -18.65 -11.96 23.31
CA CYS A 184 -19.02 -12.88 24.39
C CYS A 184 -17.96 -13.97 24.58
N PRO A 185 -17.75 -14.47 25.81
CA PRO A 185 -16.90 -15.62 26.05
C PRO A 185 -17.34 -16.84 25.22
N PRO A 186 -16.41 -17.72 24.77
CA PRO A 186 -16.75 -18.88 23.95
C PRO A 186 -17.76 -19.83 24.61
N ASP A 187 -17.75 -19.89 25.94
CA ASP A 187 -18.60 -20.78 26.74
C ASP A 187 -20.04 -20.25 26.93
N PHE A 188 -20.35 -19.06 26.40
CA PHE A 188 -21.71 -18.52 26.48
C PHE A 188 -22.65 -19.21 25.49
N PRO A 189 -23.82 -19.70 25.94
CA PRO A 189 -24.71 -20.51 25.11
C PRO A 189 -25.41 -19.71 23.99
N LYS A 190 -25.52 -18.38 24.13
CA LYS A 190 -26.06 -17.45 23.11
C LYS A 190 -25.34 -16.11 23.17
N CYS A 191 -25.20 -15.45 22.03
CA CYS A 191 -24.68 -14.08 21.95
C CYS A 191 -25.60 -13.11 22.69
N VAL A 192 -25.04 -12.35 23.63
CA VAL A 192 -25.74 -11.29 24.38
C VAL A 192 -25.05 -9.93 24.25
N CYS A 193 -23.90 -9.85 23.58
CA CYS A 193 -23.13 -8.61 23.48
C CYS A 193 -23.76 -7.58 22.53
N GLY A 194 -24.76 -7.97 21.74
CA GLY A 194 -25.46 -7.07 20.83
C GLY A 194 -24.54 -6.41 19.81
N GLY A 195 -23.43 -7.06 19.44
CA GLY A 195 -22.47 -6.51 18.50
C GLY A 195 -23.17 -6.26 17.16
N THR A 196 -23.13 -5.03 16.67
CA THR A 196 -23.66 -4.68 15.36
C THR A 196 -22.50 -4.29 14.46
N GLY A 197 -22.25 -5.09 13.42
CA GLY A 197 -21.35 -4.68 12.35
C GLY A 197 -21.95 -3.50 11.57
N THR A 198 -21.10 -2.72 10.91
CA THR A 198 -21.56 -1.68 9.96
C THR A 198 -21.43 -2.13 8.52
N LEU A 199 -20.66 -3.19 8.25
CA LEU A 199 -20.46 -3.76 6.94
C LEU A 199 -20.80 -5.26 6.92
N LYS A 200 -21.19 -5.76 5.74
CA LYS A 200 -21.11 -7.17 5.37
C LYS A 200 -20.22 -7.35 4.16
N LEU A 201 -19.45 -8.44 4.12
CA LEU A 201 -18.68 -8.79 2.92
C LEU A 201 -19.61 -9.36 1.85
N VAL A 202 -19.56 -8.80 0.65
CA VAL A 202 -20.25 -9.37 -0.53
C VAL A 202 -19.51 -10.63 -0.99
N THR A 203 -18.18 -10.60 -0.95
CA THR A 203 -17.31 -11.75 -1.22
C THR A 203 -16.36 -12.00 -0.06
N ARG A 204 -16.31 -13.25 0.44
CA ARG A 204 -15.38 -13.61 1.55
C ARG A 204 -13.93 -13.67 1.10
N LYS A 205 -13.69 -14.16 -0.12
CA LYS A 205 -12.39 -14.18 -0.79
C LYS A 205 -12.35 -13.06 -1.84
N PRO A 206 -11.17 -12.47 -2.12
CA PRO A 206 -11.06 -11.53 -3.21
C PRO A 206 -11.45 -12.21 -4.53
N VAL A 207 -12.10 -11.47 -5.42
CA VAL A 207 -12.33 -11.88 -6.79
C VAL A 207 -11.03 -11.65 -7.57
N LEU A 208 -10.62 -12.65 -8.35
CA LEU A 208 -9.40 -12.62 -9.13
C LEU A 208 -9.74 -12.53 -10.62
N PRO A 209 -8.83 -11.98 -11.46
CA PRO A 209 -8.97 -12.02 -12.91
C PRO A 209 -9.14 -13.45 -13.42
N GLY A 210 -9.98 -13.62 -14.45
CA GLY A 210 -10.13 -14.87 -15.18
C GLY A 210 -9.01 -15.09 -16.20
N GLU A 211 -8.93 -16.29 -16.77
CA GLU A 211 -7.87 -16.64 -17.76
C GLU A 211 -7.92 -15.73 -19.00
N GLU A 212 -9.11 -15.48 -19.56
CA GLU A 212 -9.28 -14.59 -20.72
C GLU A 212 -8.80 -13.15 -20.44
N GLU A 213 -9.03 -12.63 -19.23
CA GLU A 213 -8.57 -11.31 -18.84
C GLU A 213 -7.04 -11.26 -18.73
N LEU A 214 -6.41 -12.33 -18.21
CA LEU A 214 -4.96 -12.39 -18.09
C LEU A 214 -4.25 -12.48 -19.43
N GLU A 215 -4.87 -13.11 -20.42
CA GLU A 215 -4.38 -13.14 -21.81
C GLU A 215 -4.50 -11.76 -22.47
N ALA A 216 -5.63 -11.08 -22.31
CA ALA A 216 -5.87 -9.77 -22.89
C ALA A 216 -5.13 -8.62 -22.15
N ASN A 217 -4.95 -8.74 -20.84
CA ASN A 217 -4.36 -7.74 -19.97
C ASN A 217 -3.42 -8.37 -18.93
N PRO A 218 -2.15 -8.64 -19.28
CA PRO A 218 -1.18 -9.23 -18.35
C PRO A 218 -0.94 -8.41 -17.06
N ARG A 219 -1.30 -7.13 -17.04
CA ARG A 219 -1.16 -6.25 -15.87
C ARG A 219 -2.18 -6.55 -14.79
N SER A 220 -3.33 -7.15 -15.11
CA SER A 220 -4.33 -7.55 -14.12
C SER A 220 -3.89 -8.75 -13.29
N ARG A 221 -2.79 -9.45 -13.64
CA ARG A 221 -2.30 -10.65 -12.94
C ARG A 221 -2.24 -10.57 -11.42
N SER A 222 -1.96 -9.39 -10.88
CA SER A 222 -1.88 -9.18 -9.42
C SER A 222 -3.11 -8.50 -8.83
N ALA A 223 -4.10 -8.17 -9.65
CA ALA A 223 -5.35 -7.54 -9.23
C ALA A 223 -6.16 -8.47 -8.33
N LYS A 224 -6.76 -7.88 -7.30
CA LYS A 224 -7.68 -8.54 -6.38
C LYS A 224 -8.80 -7.56 -6.07
N LEU A 225 -10.04 -8.01 -6.27
CA LEU A 225 -11.21 -7.20 -5.98
C LEU A 225 -11.85 -7.64 -4.65
N ARG A 226 -12.07 -6.69 -3.75
CA ARG A 226 -12.84 -6.86 -2.51
C ARG A 226 -14.08 -5.96 -2.52
N VAL A 227 -15.21 -6.49 -2.08
CA VAL A 227 -16.48 -5.75 -2.04
C VAL A 227 -17.14 -5.91 -0.67
N ALA A 228 -17.50 -4.78 -0.06
CA ALA A 228 -18.29 -4.72 1.16
C ALA A 228 -19.54 -3.86 0.95
N GLU A 229 -20.63 -4.23 1.62
CA GLU A 229 -21.91 -3.52 1.59
C GLU A 229 -22.23 -2.96 2.98
N LYS A 230 -22.70 -1.72 3.03
CA LYS A 230 -23.16 -1.06 4.26
C LYS A 230 -24.47 -1.68 4.74
N LEU A 231 -24.55 -1.99 6.04
CA LEU A 231 -25.77 -2.51 6.68
C LEU A 231 -26.80 -1.40 6.96
#